data_AF-A0A2K9UZW8-F1
#
_entry.id   AF-A0A2K9UZW8-F1
#
_cell.length_a   1.000
_cell.length_b   1.000
_cell.length_c   1.000
_cell.angle_alpha   90.00
_cell.angle_beta   90.00
_cell.angle_gamma   90.00
#
_symmetry.space_group_name_H-M   'P 1'
#
loop_
_entity.id
_entity.type
_entity.pdbx_description
1 polymer ?
#
loop_
_entity_poly.entity_id
_entity_poly.type
_entity_poly.pdbx_seq_one_letter_code
_entity_poly.pdbx_strand_id
1 'polypeptide(L)'
;MATSRYFQAAHDVIVKTLDQSLTGQLDNFSSIASQLGKYGISIYILWYAYTTIVGKQKTAVQDFLWNLCRFWLILVFVKNMGGWLDSATQAIDGLKETFAGGDPWKWVDELWEKVQQVAAYLMSKDTSKYVKTDGAIASLLTYAGGIIALLLTSIVYLAAEVTIKILTITAPLFIICLSFGFLRQMFNSWLQLIFSSCFIFLFCGLAIKRE
;
A
#
# COMPACT_ATOMS: atom_id res chain seq x y z
N MET A 1 25.39 22.74 2.96
CA MET A 1 25.27 21.42 3.62
C MET A 1 24.95 20.42 2.55
N ALA A 2 25.71 19.33 2.43
CA ALA A 2 25.35 18.23 1.54
C ALA A 2 24.17 17.50 2.20
N THR A 3 22.98 17.60 1.60
CA THR A 3 21.81 16.85 2.04
C THR A 3 22.14 15.36 2.02
N SER A 4 22.08 14.72 3.19
CA SER A 4 22.28 13.27 3.33
C SER A 4 21.24 12.55 2.45
N ARG A 5 21.66 11.62 1.58
CA ARG A 5 20.79 10.78 0.74
C ARG A 5 20.77 9.32 1.19
N TYR A 6 21.07 9.08 2.47
CA TYR A 6 21.28 7.73 2.99
C TYR A 6 20.00 6.90 2.93
N PHE A 7 18.87 7.47 3.35
CA PHE A 7 17.60 6.74 3.40
C PHE A 7 17.00 6.51 2.01
N GLN A 8 17.12 7.49 1.09
CA GLN A 8 16.78 7.31 -0.33
C GLN A 8 17.60 6.20 -0.99
N ALA A 9 18.93 6.17 -0.78
CA ALA A 9 19.77 5.14 -1.38
C ALA A 9 19.47 3.73 -0.82
N ALA A 10 19.18 3.63 0.47
CA ALA A 10 18.76 2.36 1.08
C ALA A 10 17.40 1.89 0.52
N HIS A 11 16.46 2.81 0.36
CA HIS A 11 15.15 2.55 -0.26
C HIS A 11 15.29 2.04 -1.70
N ASP A 12 16.09 2.70 -2.54
CA ASP A 12 16.30 2.30 -3.94
C ASP A 12 16.77 0.84 -4.06
N VAL A 13 17.71 0.42 -3.20
CA VAL A 13 18.21 -0.96 -3.18
C VAL A 13 17.12 -1.95 -2.76
N ILE A 14 16.35 -1.60 -1.73
CA ILE A 14 15.28 -2.46 -1.21
C ILE A 14 14.17 -2.62 -2.24
N VAL A 15 13.69 -1.52 -2.83
CA VAL A 15 12.63 -1.54 -3.84
C VAL A 15 13.08 -2.29 -5.09
N LYS A 16 14.32 -2.09 -5.54
CA LYS A 16 14.85 -2.85 -6.68
C LYS A 16 14.87 -4.35 -6.42
N THR A 17 15.31 -4.77 -5.24
CA THR A 17 15.34 -6.19 -4.85
C THR A 17 13.92 -6.77 -4.74
N LEU A 18 12.99 -5.97 -4.21
CA LEU A 18 11.58 -6.34 -4.10
C LEU A 18 10.93 -6.49 -5.48
N ASP A 19 11.14 -5.53 -6.39
CA ASP A 19 10.58 -5.55 -7.74
C ASP A 19 11.13 -6.75 -8.55
N GLN A 20 12.41 -7.08 -8.38
CA GLN A 20 13.00 -8.30 -8.93
C GLN A 20 12.33 -9.57 -8.38
N SER A 21 12.01 -9.59 -7.09
CA SER A 21 11.35 -10.74 -6.43
C SER A 21 9.88 -10.88 -6.82
N LEU A 22 9.23 -9.77 -7.19
CA LEU A 22 7.80 -9.70 -7.55
C LEU A 22 7.55 -9.81 -9.06
N THR A 23 8.60 -9.85 -9.88
CA THR A 23 8.50 -9.97 -11.34
C THR A 23 7.74 -11.26 -11.71
N GLY A 24 6.74 -11.13 -12.59
CA GLY A 24 5.89 -12.24 -13.05
C GLY A 24 4.80 -12.69 -12.07
N GLN A 25 4.76 -12.18 -10.84
CA GLN A 25 3.70 -12.53 -9.87
C GLN A 25 2.34 -11.96 -10.28
N LEU A 26 2.30 -10.75 -10.84
CA LEU A 26 1.06 -10.12 -11.31
C LEU A 26 0.39 -10.96 -12.41
N ASP A 27 1.17 -11.47 -13.36
CA ASP A 27 0.68 -12.35 -14.42
C ASP A 27 0.18 -13.70 -13.86
N ASN A 28 0.90 -14.27 -12.88
CA ASN A 28 0.47 -15.48 -12.18
C ASN A 28 -0.88 -15.27 -11.48
N PHE A 29 -1.04 -14.19 -10.70
CA PHE A 29 -2.30 -13.90 -10.00
C PHE A 29 -3.44 -13.58 -10.96
N SER A 30 -3.17 -12.87 -12.06
CA SER A 30 -4.16 -12.62 -13.12
C SER A 30 -4.63 -13.92 -13.78
N SER A 31 -3.71 -14.86 -14.03
CA SER A 31 -4.02 -16.20 -14.55
C SER A 31 -4.87 -17.01 -13.57
N ILE A 32 -4.49 -17.06 -12.28
CA ILE A 32 -5.25 -17.75 -11.24
C ILE A 32 -6.65 -17.16 -11.09
N ALA A 33 -6.76 -15.83 -11.03
CA ALA A 33 -8.04 -15.14 -10.97
C ALA A 33 -8.90 -15.49 -12.19
N SER A 34 -8.34 -15.44 -13.39
CA SER A 34 -9.05 -15.83 -14.62
C SER A 34 -9.57 -17.27 -14.59
N GLN A 35 -8.80 -18.21 -14.03
CA GLN A 35 -9.22 -19.61 -13.87
C GLN A 35 -10.34 -19.74 -12.82
N LEU A 36 -10.19 -19.10 -11.65
CA LEU A 36 -11.21 -19.07 -10.61
C LEU A 36 -12.54 -18.52 -11.13
N GLY A 37 -12.50 -17.49 -11.98
CA GLY A 37 -13.71 -16.95 -12.62
C GLY A 37 -14.39 -17.93 -13.55
N LYS A 38 -13.62 -18.66 -14.37
CA LYS A 38 -14.17 -19.71 -15.25
C LYS A 38 -14.86 -20.81 -14.45
N TYR A 39 -14.21 -21.31 -13.39
CA TYR A 39 -14.81 -22.31 -12.50
C TYR A 39 -16.03 -21.76 -11.77
N GLY A 40 -15.98 -20.50 -11.33
CA GLY A 40 -17.08 -19.79 -10.72
C GLY A 40 -18.33 -19.75 -11.58
N ILE A 41 -18.17 -19.37 -12.85
CA ILE A 41 -19.25 -19.34 -13.83
C ILE A 41 -19.81 -20.74 -14.06
N SER A 42 -18.95 -21.75 -14.21
CA SER A 42 -19.39 -23.14 -14.41
C SER A 42 -20.20 -23.67 -13.23
N ILE A 43 -19.77 -23.41 -11.99
CA ILE A 43 -20.49 -23.82 -10.77
C ILE A 43 -21.80 -23.05 -10.65
N TYR A 44 -21.81 -21.74 -10.98
CA TYR A 44 -23.01 -20.92 -10.96
C TYR A 44 -24.06 -21.45 -11.95
N ILE A 45 -23.66 -21.81 -13.17
CA ILE A 45 -24.55 -22.40 -14.18
C ILE A 45 -25.15 -23.72 -13.67
N LEU A 46 -24.36 -24.60 -13.05
CA LEU A 46 -24.84 -25.87 -12.50
C LEU A 46 -25.84 -25.68 -11.35
N TRP A 47 -25.53 -24.80 -10.40
CA TRP A 47 -26.43 -24.45 -9.30
C TRP A 47 -27.74 -23.85 -9.82
N TYR A 48 -27.64 -22.98 -10.82
CA TYR A 48 -28.79 -22.31 -11.40
C TYR A 48 -29.71 -23.26 -12.18
N ALA A 49 -29.13 -24.16 -12.98
CA ALA A 49 -29.85 -25.22 -13.67
C ALA A 49 -30.63 -26.10 -12.67
N TYR A 50 -29.99 -26.47 -11.55
CA TYR A 50 -30.65 -27.21 -10.47
C TYR A 50 -31.85 -26.44 -9.88
N THR A 51 -31.69 -25.17 -9.51
CA THR A 51 -32.78 -24.38 -8.93
C THR A 51 -33.95 -24.09 -9.89
N THR A 52 -33.66 -24.08 -11.20
CA THR A 52 -34.66 -23.92 -12.26
C THR A 52 -35.49 -25.20 -12.43
N ILE A 53 -34.84 -26.38 -12.41
CA ILE A 53 -35.52 -27.69 -12.47
C ILE A 53 -36.42 -27.91 -11.24
N VAL A 54 -35.98 -27.44 -10.07
CA VAL A 54 -36.74 -27.54 -8.81
C VAL A 54 -37.91 -26.52 -8.74
N GLY A 55 -38.07 -25.65 -9.74
CA GLY A 55 -39.24 -24.77 -9.88
C GLY A 55 -39.32 -23.63 -8.86
N LYS A 56 -38.21 -23.30 -8.17
CA LYS A 56 -38.18 -22.29 -7.10
C LYS A 56 -38.09 -20.83 -7.58
N GLN A 57 -38.03 -20.55 -8.90
CA GLN A 57 -37.87 -19.18 -9.42
C GLN A 57 -38.88 -18.83 -10.51
N LYS A 58 -39.64 -17.73 -10.30
CA LYS A 58 -40.65 -17.20 -11.26
C LYS A 58 -40.06 -16.23 -12.30
N THR A 59 -38.88 -15.65 -12.06
CA THR A 59 -38.22 -14.68 -12.97
C THR A 59 -36.77 -15.10 -13.26
N ALA A 60 -36.58 -16.39 -13.53
CA ALA A 60 -35.26 -17.02 -13.51
C ALA A 60 -34.26 -16.41 -14.53
N VAL A 61 -34.70 -16.18 -15.76
CA VAL A 61 -33.76 -15.83 -16.84
C VAL A 61 -33.13 -14.44 -16.66
N GLN A 62 -33.88 -13.46 -16.13
CA GLN A 62 -33.40 -12.09 -16.01
C GLN A 62 -32.33 -11.94 -14.92
N ASP A 63 -32.56 -12.50 -13.73
CA ASP A 63 -31.58 -12.45 -12.63
C ASP A 63 -30.33 -13.26 -12.97
N PHE A 64 -30.47 -14.38 -13.69
CA PHE A 64 -29.35 -15.16 -14.20
C PHE A 64 -28.50 -14.36 -15.19
N LEU A 65 -29.12 -13.75 -16.21
CA LEU A 65 -28.41 -12.94 -17.21
C LEU A 65 -27.72 -11.74 -16.59
N TRP A 66 -28.35 -11.09 -15.61
CA TRP A 66 -27.74 -9.97 -14.88
C TRP A 66 -26.50 -10.41 -14.09
N ASN A 67 -26.59 -11.52 -13.37
CA ASN A 67 -25.44 -12.05 -12.64
C ASN A 67 -24.32 -12.50 -13.60
N LEU A 68 -24.65 -13.14 -14.73
CA LEU A 68 -23.67 -13.54 -15.74
C LEU A 68 -22.96 -12.32 -16.36
N CYS A 69 -23.72 -11.26 -16.69
CA CYS A 69 -23.16 -9.98 -17.14
C CYS A 69 -22.23 -9.37 -16.09
N ARG A 70 -22.62 -9.40 -14.82
CA ARG A 70 -21.79 -8.92 -13.71
C ARG A 70 -20.48 -9.72 -13.59
N PHE A 71 -20.54 -11.05 -13.65
CA PHE A 71 -19.34 -11.91 -13.67
C PHE A 71 -18.43 -11.58 -14.86
N TRP A 72 -19.01 -11.39 -16.04
CA TRP A 72 -18.27 -11.06 -17.24
C TRP A 72 -17.59 -9.68 -17.17
N LEU A 73 -18.31 -8.66 -16.68
CA LEU A 73 -17.74 -7.31 -16.44
C LEU A 73 -16.56 -7.35 -15.47
N ILE A 74 -16.69 -8.13 -14.39
CA ILE A 74 -15.59 -8.29 -13.42
C ILE A 74 -14.39 -8.99 -14.07
N LEU A 75 -14.62 -10.00 -14.92
CA LEU A 75 -13.55 -10.67 -15.66
C LEU A 75 -12.83 -9.77 -16.66
N VAL A 76 -13.54 -8.86 -17.33
CA VAL A 76 -12.95 -7.83 -18.20
C VAL A 76 -11.99 -6.95 -17.39
N PHE A 77 -12.40 -6.56 -16.17
CA PHE A 77 -11.56 -5.77 -15.26
C PHE A 77 -10.32 -6.56 -14.78
N VAL A 78 -10.51 -7.82 -14.36
CA VAL A 78 -9.43 -8.71 -13.88
C VAL A 78 -8.40 -9.00 -14.96
N LYS A 79 -8.85 -9.20 -16.21
CA LYS A 79 -7.96 -9.43 -17.36
C LYS A 79 -7.27 -8.16 -17.86
N ASN A 80 -7.51 -7.02 -17.20
CA ASN A 80 -7.01 -5.72 -17.61
C ASN A 80 -7.37 -5.38 -19.08
N MET A 81 -8.52 -5.87 -19.55
CA MET A 81 -8.97 -5.62 -20.92
C MET A 81 -9.31 -4.14 -21.06
N GLY A 82 -8.48 -3.38 -21.79
CA GLY A 82 -8.63 -1.94 -21.93
C GLY A 82 -7.98 -1.12 -20.80
N GLY A 83 -7.09 -1.70 -19.99
CA GLY A 83 -6.27 -0.92 -19.04
C GLY A 83 -6.97 -0.53 -17.74
N TRP A 84 -8.10 -1.17 -17.39
CA TRP A 84 -8.88 -0.84 -16.19
C TRP A 84 -8.13 -1.14 -14.88
N LEU A 85 -7.41 -2.27 -14.83
CA LEU A 85 -6.61 -2.63 -13.66
C LEU A 85 -5.39 -1.70 -13.54
N ASP A 86 -4.78 -1.34 -14.67
CA ASP A 86 -3.68 -0.37 -14.70
C ASP A 86 -4.16 1.00 -14.21
N SER A 87 -5.35 1.43 -14.64
CA SER A 87 -5.94 2.70 -14.21
C SER A 87 -6.22 2.72 -12.72
N ALA A 88 -6.74 1.61 -12.15
CA ALA A 88 -6.95 1.49 -10.72
C ALA A 88 -5.63 1.49 -9.93
N THR A 89 -4.61 0.82 -10.45
CA THR A 89 -3.26 0.81 -9.87
C THR A 89 -2.64 2.20 -9.88
N GLN A 90 -2.70 2.90 -11.02
CA GLN A 90 -2.23 4.28 -11.16
C GLN A 90 -2.98 5.23 -10.24
N ALA A 91 -4.29 5.04 -10.03
CA ALA A 91 -5.06 5.83 -9.09
C ALA A 91 -4.60 5.60 -7.64
N ILE A 92 -4.28 4.36 -7.26
CA ILE A 92 -3.72 4.03 -5.93
C ILE A 92 -2.35 4.68 -5.76
N ASP A 93 -1.48 4.58 -6.77
CA ASP A 93 -0.16 5.21 -6.73
C ASP A 93 -0.23 6.73 -6.69
N GLY A 94 -1.12 7.34 -7.47
CA GLY A 94 -1.35 8.79 -7.45
C GLY A 94 -1.96 9.26 -6.12
N LEU A 95 -2.83 8.47 -5.50
CA LEU A 95 -3.38 8.75 -4.17
C LEU A 95 -2.29 8.64 -3.10
N LYS A 96 -1.43 7.61 -3.17
CA LYS A 96 -0.25 7.46 -2.32
C LYS A 96 0.67 8.67 -2.46
N GLU A 97 1.01 9.09 -3.67
CA GLU A 97 1.88 10.25 -3.94
C GLU A 97 1.26 11.55 -3.43
N THR A 98 -0.05 11.74 -3.65
CA THR A 98 -0.78 12.93 -3.18
C THR A 98 -0.79 12.99 -1.65
N PHE A 99 -1.06 11.87 -0.99
CA PHE A 99 -1.08 11.79 0.47
C PHE A 99 0.32 11.90 1.07
N ALA A 100 1.30 11.34 0.38
CA ALA A 100 2.71 11.51 0.68
C ALA A 100 3.21 12.92 0.38
N GLY A 101 2.47 13.84 -0.25
CA GLY A 101 2.77 15.28 -0.32
C GLY A 101 4.21 15.70 -0.71
N GLY A 102 4.97 14.81 -1.37
CA GLY A 102 6.42 14.83 -1.51
C GLY A 102 7.03 13.42 -1.47
N ASP A 103 8.37 13.33 -1.49
CA ASP A 103 9.10 12.07 -1.31
C ASP A 103 9.23 11.74 0.19
N PRO A 104 8.61 10.64 0.68
CA PRO A 104 8.69 10.24 2.09
C PRO A 104 10.12 10.04 2.59
N TRP A 105 11.01 9.57 1.72
CA TRP A 105 12.39 9.24 2.09
C TRP A 105 13.24 10.51 2.23
N LYS A 106 12.96 11.51 1.40
CA LYS A 106 13.51 12.87 1.56
C LYS A 106 13.13 13.47 2.92
N TRP A 107 11.92 13.23 3.40
CA TRP A 107 11.49 13.73 4.71
C TRP A 107 12.19 13.04 5.88
N VAL A 108 12.50 11.75 5.75
CA VAL A 108 13.34 11.05 6.73
C VAL A 108 14.74 11.65 6.75
N ASP A 109 15.32 11.95 5.58
CA ASP A 109 16.61 12.66 5.50
C ASP A 109 16.53 14.08 6.13
N GLU A 110 15.46 14.84 5.87
CA GLU A 110 15.22 16.17 6.46
C GLU A 110 15.03 16.12 8.00
N LEU A 111 14.37 15.08 8.52
CA LEU A 111 14.23 14.84 9.96
C LEU A 111 15.60 14.65 10.62
N TRP A 112 16.52 13.94 9.95
CA TRP A 112 17.89 13.74 10.46
C TRP A 112 18.66 15.06 10.54
N GLU A 113 18.51 15.95 9.56
CA GLU A 113 19.12 17.28 9.61
C GLU A 113 18.57 18.11 10.76
N LYS A 114 17.25 18.06 11.01
CA LYS A 114 16.63 18.75 12.15
C LYS A 114 17.14 18.22 13.49
N VAL A 115 17.29 16.90 13.65
CA VAL A 115 17.88 16.28 14.85
C VAL A 115 19.29 16.82 15.12
N GLN A 116 20.13 16.92 14.08
CA GLN A 116 21.47 17.50 14.20
C GLN A 116 21.43 18.98 14.60
N GLN A 117 20.52 19.76 14.01
CA GLN A 117 20.37 21.18 14.34
C GLN A 117 19.92 21.38 15.79
N VAL A 118 18.95 20.58 16.28
CA VAL A 118 18.48 20.63 17.67
C VAL A 118 19.60 20.21 18.63
N ALA A 119 20.36 19.17 18.31
CA ALA A 119 21.51 18.74 19.10
C ALA A 119 22.61 19.82 19.18
N ALA A 120 22.92 20.48 18.06
CA ALA A 120 23.87 21.59 18.01
C ALA A 120 23.36 22.82 18.79
N TYR A 121 22.06 23.10 18.72
CA TYR A 121 21.44 24.18 19.49
C TYR A 121 21.49 23.92 21.00
N LEU A 122 21.21 22.68 21.44
CA LEU A 122 21.35 22.27 22.84
C LEU A 122 22.79 22.40 23.35
N MET A 123 23.78 22.02 22.55
CA MET A 123 25.20 22.27 22.88
C MET A 123 25.53 23.77 22.96
N SER A 124 24.92 24.59 22.09
CA SER A 124 25.17 26.04 22.06
C SER A 124 24.59 26.78 23.27
N LYS A 125 23.46 26.29 23.82
CA LYS A 125 22.78 26.86 24.99
C LYS A 125 23.41 26.52 26.34
N ASP A 126 24.37 25.60 26.38
CA ASP A 126 25.10 25.30 27.62
C ASP A 126 26.06 26.47 27.96
N THR A 127 25.84 27.09 29.12
CA THR A 127 26.57 28.26 29.65
C THR A 127 27.80 27.87 30.49
N SER A 128 28.25 26.61 30.45
CA SER A 128 29.44 26.14 31.20
C SER A 128 30.76 26.50 30.51
N LYS A 129 31.70 27.08 31.27
CA LYS A 129 32.95 27.72 30.77
C LYS A 129 34.13 26.75 30.57
N TYR A 130 34.04 25.50 31.02
CA TYR A 130 35.18 24.55 30.95
C TYR A 130 34.83 23.13 30.48
N VAL A 131 33.67 22.56 30.82
CA VAL A 131 33.15 21.32 30.21
C VAL A 131 31.63 21.43 30.12
N LYS A 132 31.09 21.40 28.90
CA LYS A 132 29.65 21.47 28.61
C LYS A 132 28.99 20.09 28.79
N THR A 133 29.00 19.58 30.02
CA THR A 133 28.58 18.20 30.31
C THR A 133 27.08 18.02 30.13
N ASP A 134 26.26 18.99 30.53
CA ASP A 134 24.80 18.92 30.42
C ASP A 134 24.34 19.12 28.97
N GLY A 135 24.96 20.05 28.23
CA GLY A 135 24.74 20.21 26.79
C GLY A 135 25.19 19.01 25.97
N ALA A 136 26.29 18.36 26.37
CA ALA A 136 26.75 17.12 25.74
C ALA A 136 25.77 15.96 26.00
N ILE A 137 25.32 15.75 27.23
CA ILE A 137 24.33 14.71 27.58
C ILE A 137 23.00 14.98 26.85
N ALA A 138 22.53 16.24 26.82
CA ALA A 138 21.32 16.62 26.11
C ALA A 138 21.43 16.36 24.60
N SER A 139 22.56 16.73 23.98
CA SER A 139 22.80 16.45 22.56
C SER A 139 22.84 14.95 22.25
N LEU A 140 23.44 14.15 23.14
CA LEU A 140 23.54 12.71 22.99
C LEU A 140 22.17 12.04 23.11
N LEU A 141 21.33 12.49 24.05
CA LEU A 141 19.94 12.05 24.16
C LEU A 141 19.10 12.47 22.94
N THR A 142 19.33 13.65 22.37
CA THR A 142 18.68 14.09 21.12
C THR A 142 19.10 13.23 19.94
N TYR A 143 20.39 12.88 19.80
CA TYR A 143 20.84 11.95 18.77
C TYR A 143 20.24 10.56 18.96
N ALA A 144 20.22 10.03 20.20
CA ALA A 144 19.63 8.73 20.49
C ALA A 144 18.13 8.69 20.18
N GLY A 145 17.37 9.71 20.63
CA GLY A 145 15.95 9.84 20.33
C GLY A 145 15.68 10.03 18.84
N GLY A 146 16.50 10.82 18.15
CA GLY A 146 16.41 11.04 16.71
C GLY A 146 16.68 9.78 15.90
N ILE A 147 17.69 8.98 16.26
CA ILE A 147 17.96 7.69 15.59
C ILE A 147 16.79 6.72 15.79
N ILE A 148 16.23 6.64 17.00
CA ILE A 148 15.07 5.78 17.28
C ILE A 148 13.86 6.23 16.44
N ALA A 149 13.57 7.53 16.40
CA ALA A 149 12.48 8.09 15.61
C ALA A 149 12.68 7.79 14.10
N LEU A 150 13.87 8.01 13.57
CA LEU A 150 14.21 7.71 12.17
C LEU A 150 14.00 6.24 11.81
N LEU A 151 14.44 5.32 12.67
CA LEU A 151 14.28 3.89 12.45
C LEU A 151 12.80 3.49 12.44
N LEU A 152 12.03 3.94 13.42
CA LEU A 152 10.59 3.62 13.50
C LEU A 152 9.83 4.18 12.29
N THR A 153 10.07 5.44 11.94
CA THR A 153 9.43 6.09 10.80
C THR A 153 9.80 5.40 9.47
N SER A 154 11.07 5.04 9.28
CA SER A 154 11.53 4.32 8.08
C SER A 154 10.89 2.94 7.94
N ILE A 155 10.77 2.18 9.04
CA ILE A 155 10.14 0.85 9.03
C ILE A 155 8.67 0.95 8.67
N VAL A 156 7.95 1.93 9.25
CA VAL A 156 6.52 2.12 9.00
C VAL A 156 6.27 2.54 7.54
N TYR A 157 7.09 3.45 6.99
CA TYR A 157 6.99 3.83 5.57
C TYR A 157 7.26 2.66 4.63
N LEU A 158 8.35 1.93 4.88
CA LEU A 158 8.71 0.77 4.07
C LEU A 158 7.61 -0.29 4.13
N ALA A 159 7.08 -0.58 5.33
CA ALA A 159 5.99 -1.53 5.50
C ALA A 159 4.74 -1.09 4.71
N ALA A 160 4.38 0.19 4.74
CA ALA A 160 3.24 0.72 3.98
C ALA A 160 3.46 0.63 2.46
N GLU A 161 4.67 0.95 1.98
CA GLU A 161 5.01 0.90 0.54
C GLU A 161 4.99 -0.54 0.01
N VAL A 162 5.64 -1.45 0.73
CA VAL A 162 5.65 -2.88 0.40
C VAL A 162 4.24 -3.45 0.42
N THR A 163 3.43 -3.06 1.41
CA THR A 163 2.04 -3.50 1.51
C THR A 163 1.24 -3.06 0.28
N ILE A 164 1.31 -1.78 -0.13
CA ILE A 164 0.62 -1.30 -1.33
C ILE A 164 1.09 -2.05 -2.58
N LYS A 165 2.41 -2.26 -2.75
CA LYS A 165 2.95 -3.01 -3.89
C LYS A 165 2.38 -4.44 -3.95
N ILE A 166 2.37 -5.17 -2.83
CA ILE A 166 1.82 -6.54 -2.77
C ILE A 166 0.30 -6.54 -3.02
N LEU A 167 -0.44 -5.59 -2.44
CA LEU A 167 -1.89 -5.48 -2.62
C LEU A 167 -2.26 -5.14 -4.06
N THR A 168 -1.44 -4.37 -4.75
CA THR A 168 -1.59 -4.03 -6.17
C THR A 168 -1.36 -5.25 -7.06
N ILE A 169 -0.31 -6.03 -6.80
CA ILE A 169 -0.02 -7.26 -7.55
C ILE A 169 -1.11 -8.32 -7.36
N THR A 170 -1.69 -8.38 -6.16
CA THR A 170 -2.78 -9.32 -5.84
C THR A 170 -4.17 -8.78 -6.17
N ALA A 171 -4.29 -7.55 -6.70
CA ALA A 171 -5.55 -6.91 -7.04
C ALA A 171 -6.48 -7.77 -7.92
N PRO A 172 -6.01 -8.46 -8.97
CA PRO A 172 -6.87 -9.32 -9.80
C PRO A 172 -7.64 -10.37 -8.98
N LEU A 173 -7.00 -10.92 -7.95
CA LEU A 173 -7.52 -12.01 -7.12
C LEU A 173 -8.57 -11.48 -6.12
N PHE A 174 -8.37 -10.30 -5.58
CA PHE A 174 -9.37 -9.66 -4.70
C PHE A 174 -10.53 -9.05 -5.50
N ILE A 175 -10.29 -8.57 -6.72
CA ILE A 175 -11.38 -8.06 -7.57
C ILE A 175 -12.30 -9.20 -7.98
N ILE A 176 -11.77 -10.40 -8.29
CA ILE A 176 -12.66 -11.52 -8.63
C ILE A 176 -13.51 -12.01 -7.46
N CYS A 177 -13.07 -11.77 -6.22
CA CYS A 177 -13.86 -12.01 -5.01
C CYS A 177 -15.19 -11.22 -5.01
N LEU A 178 -15.30 -10.10 -5.73
CA LEU A 178 -16.57 -9.36 -5.89
C LEU A 178 -17.64 -10.13 -6.66
N SER A 179 -17.22 -11.13 -7.44
CA SER A 179 -18.13 -11.92 -8.26
C SER A 179 -18.97 -12.88 -7.41
N PHE A 180 -18.47 -13.27 -6.23
CA PHE A 180 -19.18 -14.14 -5.30
C PHE A 180 -19.60 -13.36 -4.06
N GLY A 181 -20.88 -13.46 -3.68
CA GLY A 181 -21.41 -12.71 -2.53
C GLY A 181 -20.69 -12.98 -1.21
N PHE A 182 -20.23 -14.22 -0.98
CA PHE A 182 -19.52 -14.60 0.24
C PHE A 182 -18.07 -14.09 0.30
N LEU A 183 -17.43 -13.86 -0.85
CA LEU A 183 -16.05 -13.36 -0.95
C LEU A 183 -15.97 -11.83 -0.93
N ARG A 184 -17.11 -11.12 -0.92
CA ARG A 184 -17.16 -9.65 -0.86
C ARG A 184 -16.43 -9.09 0.37
N GLN A 185 -16.47 -9.81 1.50
CA GLN A 185 -15.73 -9.41 2.70
C GLN A 185 -14.22 -9.35 2.47
N MET A 186 -13.67 -10.27 1.67
CA MET A 186 -12.24 -10.27 1.33
C MET A 186 -11.85 -9.04 0.50
N PHE A 187 -12.67 -8.67 -0.49
CA PHE A 187 -12.46 -7.44 -1.26
C PHE A 187 -12.51 -6.20 -0.37
N ASN A 188 -13.51 -6.11 0.51
CA ASN A 188 -13.65 -4.98 1.42
C ASN A 188 -12.43 -4.85 2.34
N SER A 189 -11.93 -5.96 2.89
CA SER A 189 -10.73 -5.98 3.72
C SER A 189 -9.47 -5.58 2.95
N TRP A 190 -9.31 -6.08 1.72
CA TRP A 190 -8.21 -5.70 0.83
C TRP A 190 -8.22 -4.20 0.52
N LEU A 191 -9.38 -3.65 0.14
CA LEU A 191 -9.53 -2.23 -0.17
C LEU A 191 -9.27 -1.36 1.07
N GLN A 192 -9.74 -1.79 2.24
CA GLN A 192 -9.47 -1.09 3.50
C GLN A 192 -7.97 -1.03 3.82
N LEU A 193 -7.23 -2.11 3.55
CA LEU A 193 -5.77 -2.12 3.75
C LEU A 193 -5.05 -1.14 2.82
N ILE A 194 -5.48 -1.03 1.56
CA ILE A 194 -4.91 -0.04 0.62
C ILE A 194 -5.08 1.37 1.17
N PHE A 195 -6.30 1.73 1.58
CA PHE A 195 -6.55 3.06 2.15
C PHE A 195 -5.79 3.27 3.46
N SER A 196 -5.72 2.26 4.32
CA SER A 196 -4.95 2.32 5.56
C SER A 196 -3.48 2.60 5.29
N SER A 197 -2.87 1.90 4.34
CA SER A 197 -1.47 2.13 3.96
C SER A 197 -1.27 3.52 3.35
N CYS A 198 -2.21 4.01 2.55
CA CYS A 198 -2.16 5.38 2.03
C CYS A 198 -2.27 6.43 3.15
N PHE A 199 -3.10 6.20 4.16
CA PHE A 199 -3.19 7.09 5.32
C PHE A 199 -1.94 7.11 6.18
N ILE A 200 -1.17 6.02 6.22
CA ILE A 200 0.15 6.03 6.87
C ILE A 200 1.05 7.06 6.19
N PHE A 201 1.08 7.12 4.86
CA PHE A 201 1.82 8.15 4.13
C PHE A 201 1.31 9.56 4.43
N LEU A 202 -0.01 9.75 4.51
CA LEU A 202 -0.63 11.03 4.89
C LEU A 202 -0.19 11.49 6.28
N PHE A 203 -0.38 10.65 7.31
CA PHE A 203 -0.13 11.02 8.70
C PHE A 203 1.35 11.19 8.99
N CYS A 204 2.20 10.30 8.46
CA CYS A 204 3.64 10.44 8.65
C CYS A 204 4.16 11.66 7.87
N GLY A 205 3.61 11.96 6.70
CA GLY A 205 3.95 13.17 5.97
C GLY A 205 3.59 14.44 6.71
N LEU A 206 2.38 14.48 7.30
CA LEU A 206 1.96 15.58 8.16
C LEU A 206 2.83 15.71 9.42
N ALA A 207 3.26 14.59 10.02
CA ALA A 207 4.09 14.59 11.22
C ALA A 207 5.48 15.19 10.98
N ILE A 208 6.08 14.99 9.79
CA ILE A 208 7.44 15.46 9.48
C ILE A 208 7.43 16.86 8.84
N LYS A 209 6.43 17.15 8.00
CA LYS A 209 6.32 18.41 7.23
C LYS A 209 5.92 19.61 8.09
N ARG A 210 5.41 19.39 9.31
CA ARG A 210 4.96 20.47 10.22
C ARG A 210 5.96 20.73 11.34
N GLU A 211 7.20 21.06 10.94
CA GLU A 211 8.14 21.90 11.70
C GLU A 211 8.94 22.76 10.72
#